data_AF-M3JA09-F1
#
_entry.id   AF-M3JA09-F1
#
_cell.length_a   1.000
_cell.length_b   1.000
_cell.length_c   1.000
_cell.angle_alpha   90.00
_cell.angle_beta   90.00
_cell.angle_gamma   90.00
#
_symmetry.space_group_name_H-M   'P 1'
#
loop_
_entity.id
_entity.type
_entity.pdbx_description
1 polymer ?
#
loop_
_entity_poly.entity_id
_entity_poly.type
_entity_poly.pdbx_seq_one_letter_code
_entity_poly.pdbx_strand_id
1 'polypeptide(L)' 'MLKDLHWVFVPKFYEQTRMNRAEKLASNFIPNPLEAVLEAVTKAGKFDYEIDESGLKIYGYR' A
#
# COMPACT_ATOMS: atom_id res chain seq x y z
N MET A 1 -7.57 6.58 -27.08
CA MET A 1 -7.12 5.32 -26.45
C MET A 1 -7.05 5.58 -24.96
N LEU A 2 -7.85 4.87 -24.14
CA LEU A 2 -7.61 4.86 -22.69
C LEU A 2 -6.27 4.17 -22.48
N LYS A 3 -5.31 4.85 -21.84
CA LYS A 3 -4.12 4.19 -21.28
C LYS A 3 -4.63 3.24 -20.20
N ASP A 4 -4.20 1.98 -20.21
CA ASP A 4 -4.55 1.03 -19.16
C ASP A 4 -3.95 1.52 -17.84
N LEU A 5 -4.80 2.10 -17.00
CA LEU A 5 -4.41 2.61 -15.69
C LEU A 5 -4.24 1.44 -14.74
N HIS A 6 -2.99 1.11 -14.42
CA HIS A 6 -2.68 0.17 -13.36
C HIS A 6 -2.37 0.94 -12.07
N TRP A 7 -2.83 0.43 -10.94
CA TRP A 7 -2.51 1.03 -9.65
C TRP A 7 -2.13 -0.03 -8.62
N VAL A 8 -1.30 0.39 -7.67
CA VAL A 8 -0.91 -0.38 -6.49
C VAL A 8 -1.37 0.41 -5.27
N PHE A 9 -1.93 -0.28 -4.28
CA PHE A 9 -2.35 0.33 -3.02
C PHE A 9 -1.51 -0.21 -1.87
N VAL A 10 -0.94 0.70 -1.09
CA VAL A 10 -0.19 0.44 0.13
C VAL A 10 -1.05 0.94 1.31
N PRO A 11 -1.71 0.05 2.07
CA PRO A 11 -2.58 0.47 3.16
C PRO A 11 -1.76 1.06 4.31
N LYS A 12 -2.35 1.94 5.10
CA LYS A 12 -1.71 2.53 6.29
C LYS A 12 -1.33 1.49 7.34
N PHE A 13 -2.14 0.44 7.47
CA PHE A 13 -1.85 -0.69 8.34
C PHE A 13 -2.04 -1.98 7.57
N TYR A 14 -1.24 -2.99 7.90
CA TYR A 14 -1.53 -4.37 7.51
C TYR A 14 -1.78 -5.21 8.75
N GLU A 15 -2.62 -6.22 8.58
CA GLU A 15 -2.94 -7.13 9.65
C GLU A 15 -1.94 -8.29 9.66
N GLN A 16 -1.21 -8.43 10.75
CA GLN A 16 -0.43 -9.61 11.05
C GLN A 16 -1.24 -10.53 11.96
N THR A 17 -1.77 -11.60 11.37
CA THR A 17 -2.54 -12.60 12.10
C THR A 17 -1.66 -13.81 12.46
N ARG A 18 -1.71 -14.26 13.72
CA ARG A 18 -1.21 -15.58 14.12
C ARG A 18 -2.35 -16.59 14.10
N MET A 19 -2.17 -17.67 13.34
CA MET A 19 -3.15 -18.75 13.18
C MET A 19 -2.65 -20.05 13.83
N ASN A 20 -3.56 -20.87 14.36
CA ASN A 20 -3.29 -22.27 14.71
C ASN A 20 -4.39 -23.17 14.13
N ARG A 21 -4.00 -24.11 13.27
CA ARG A 21 -4.90 -24.93 12.43
C ARG A 21 -5.90 -24.09 11.62
N ALA A 22 -7.05 -23.77 12.21
CA ALA A 22 -8.13 -23.00 11.62
C ALA A 22 -8.57 -21.80 12.48
N GLU A 23 -7.95 -21.59 13.65
CA GLU A 23 -8.34 -20.55 14.59
C GLU A 23 -7.34 -19.39 14.59
N LYS A 24 -7.89 -18.17 14.64
CA LYS A 24 -7.15 -16.92 14.77
C LYS A 24 -6.79 -16.69 16.24
N LEU A 25 -5.52 -16.88 16.58
CA LEU A 25 -5.01 -16.78 17.96
C LEU A 25 -4.81 -15.33 18.41
N ALA A 26 -4.27 -14.50 17.52
CA ALA A 26 -4.02 -13.09 17.79
C ALA A 26 -3.94 -12.31 16.48
N SER A 27 -4.35 -11.05 16.54
CA SER A 27 -4.22 -10.12 15.41
C SER A 27 -3.57 -8.83 15.85
N ASN A 28 -2.55 -8.41 15.12
CA ASN A 28 -1.89 -7.12 15.32
C ASN A 28 -1.98 -6.29 14.05
N PHE A 29 -2.34 -5.02 14.17
CA PHE A 29 -2.28 -4.07 13.06
C PHE A 29 -0.96 -3.32 13.13
N ILE A 30 -0.15 -3.48 12.10
CA ILE A 30 1.20 -2.91 12.03
C ILE A 30 1.18 -1.77 11.01
N PRO A 31 1.67 -0.57 11.36
CA PRO A 31 1.73 0.55 10.42
C PRO A 31 2.72 0.26 9.29
N ASN A 32 2.35 0.60 8.06
CA ASN A 32 3.29 0.66 6.94
C ASN A 32 4.09 1.97 6.96
N PRO A 33 5.36 1.96 6.49
CA PRO A 33 6.18 3.16 6.41
C PRO A 33 5.82 4.00 5.18
N LEU A 34 4.59 4.54 5.15
CA LEU A 34 4.04 5.24 3.99
C LEU A 34 4.92 6.41 3.53
N GLU A 35 5.51 7.16 4.47
CA GLU A 35 6.41 8.28 4.16
C GLU A 35 7.66 7.82 3.38
N ALA A 36 8.27 6.70 3.78
CA ALA A 36 9.44 6.15 3.09
C ALA A 36 9.09 5.61 1.70
N VAL A 37 7.91 4.98 1.57
CA VAL A 37 7.41 4.52 0.27
C VAL A 37 7.14 5.72 -0.64
N LEU A 38 6.49 6.76 -0.12
CA LEU A 38 6.21 7.99 -0.86
C LEU A 38 7.51 8.68 -1.31
N GLU A 39 8.51 8.77 -0.43
CA GLU A 39 9.82 9.32 -0.79
C GLU A 39 10.45 8.57 -1.96
N ALA A 40 10.39 7.23 -1.94
CA ALA A 40 10.92 6.39 -3.02
C ALA A 40 10.14 6.57 -4.34
N VAL A 41 8.81 6.65 -4.27
CA VAL A 41 7.92 6.88 -5.43
C VAL A 41 8.21 8.25 -6.06
N THR A 42 8.30 9.30 -5.25
CA THR A 42 8.63 10.66 -5.71
C THR A 42 10.02 10.72 -6.34
N LYS A 43 11.03 10.06 -5.75
CA LYS A 43 12.37 9.94 -6.34
C LYS A 43 12.38 9.22 -7.68
N ALA A 44 11.51 8.22 -7.86
CA ALA A 44 11.41 7.51 -9.13
C ALA A 44 10.84 8.37 -10.26
N GLY A 45 10.07 9.42 -9.94
CA GLY A 45 9.64 10.49 -10.86
C GLY A 45 8.74 10.04 -12.03
N LYS A 46 8.13 8.86 -11.93
CA LYS A 46 7.39 8.20 -13.04
C LYS A 46 5.95 7.82 -12.72
N PHE A 47 5.51 8.08 -11.49
CA PHE A 47 4.22 7.61 -11.00
C PHE A 47 3.45 8.78 -10.38
N ASP A 48 2.17 8.88 -10.73
CA ASP A 48 1.25 9.71 -9.97
C ASP A 48 0.84 8.96 -8.71
N TYR A 49 0.46 9.68 -7.66
CA TYR A 49 0.02 9.06 -6.41
C TYR A 49 -1.03 9.91 -5.69
N GLU A 50 -1.81 9.24 -4.86
CA GLU A 50 -2.75 9.85 -3.90
C GLU A 50 -2.48 9.27 -2.52
N ILE A 51 -2.49 10.10 -1.48
CA ILE A 51 -2.32 9.67 -0.08
C ILE A 51 -3.47 10.20 0.76
N ASP A 52 -4.06 9.34 1.58
CA ASP A 52 -5.14 9.68 2.50
C ASP A 52 -5.00 8.91 3.83
N GLU A 53 -6.03 8.97 4.68
CA GLU A 53 -6.05 8.29 5.97
C GLU A 53 -5.99 6.76 5.88
N SER A 54 -6.38 6.20 4.73
CA SER A 54 -6.42 4.76 4.45
C SER A 54 -5.10 4.22 3.91
N GLY A 55 -4.30 5.04 3.22
CA GLY A 55 -3.02 4.60 2.66
C GLY A 55 -2.52 5.44 1.49
N LEU A 56 -1.58 4.86 0.74
CA LEU A 56 -0.96 5.43 -0.44
C LEU A 56 -1.38 4.62 -1.68
N LYS A 57 -1.94 5.29 -2.67
CA LYS A 57 -2.28 4.72 -3.98
C LYS A 57 -1.32 5.25 -5.03
N ILE A 58 -0.67 4.36 -5.76
CA ILE A 58 0.35 4.68 -6.77
C ILE A 58 -0.19 4.27 -8.14
N TYR A 59 -0.16 5.18 -9.09
CA TYR A 59 -0.69 5.00 -10.44
C TYR A 59 0.47 4.83 -11.43
N GLY A 60 0.39 3.76 -12.23
CA GLY A 60 1.28 3.48 -13.35
C GLY A 60 0.51 3.53 -14.66
N TYR A 61 1.20 4.00 -15.69
CA TYR A 61 0.70 4.01 -17.07
C TYR A 61 1.49 3.00 -17.89
N ARG A 62 0.78 2.20 -18.69
CA ARG A 62 1.41 1.37 -19.72
C ARG A 62 1.46 2.10 -21.06
#